data_AF-A0A919J3A3-F1
#
_entry.id   AF-A0A919J3A3-F1
#
_cell.length_a   1.000
_cell.length_b   1.000
_cell.length_c   1.000
_cell.angle_alpha   90.00
_cell.angle_beta   90.00
_cell.angle_gamma   90.00
#
_symmetry.space_group_name_H-M   'P 1'
#
loop_
_entity.id
_entity.type
_entity.pdbx_description
1 polymer ?
#
loop_
_entity_poly.entity_id
_entity_poly.type
_entity_poly.pdbx_seq_one_letter_code
_entity_poly.pdbx_strand_id
1 'polypeptide(L)'
;MLGMGRPRGFDEQAVTAAAAQLFAGRVYDGVSVDDLVQHLGVHRNSLYKVFGSKRGLYIAALRWHLEHRLPRLAEQLAAGVAATDDSVLDLLLLAGVERAPVDTDVAALVTTAWQTLGQALHRAARVNGTSPTALSTLLGERLLARAAGPTGDPS
;
A
#
# COMPACT_ATOMS: atom_id res chain seq x y z
N MET A 1 -20.16 33.92 24.06
CA MET A 1 -20.51 32.56 24.51
C MET A 1 -20.31 31.59 23.35
N LEU A 2 -19.89 30.37 23.69
CA LEU A 2 -19.60 29.17 22.87
C LEU A 2 -18.17 29.09 22.30
N GLY A 3 -17.38 28.23 22.97
CA GLY A 3 -15.95 28.09 22.82
C GLY A 3 -15.52 27.37 21.55
N MET A 4 -14.44 27.87 20.96
CA MET A 4 -13.71 27.25 19.86
C MET A 4 -12.82 26.12 20.41
N GLY A 5 -13.46 25.07 20.93
CA GLY A 5 -12.81 23.80 21.20
C GLY A 5 -12.70 23.02 19.91
N ARG A 6 -11.80 23.40 19.00
CA ARG A 6 -11.43 22.50 17.90
C ARG A 6 -10.68 21.34 18.58
N PRO A 7 -11.19 20.09 18.58
CA PRO A 7 -10.48 19.02 19.25
C PRO A 7 -9.09 18.93 18.62
N ARG A 8 -8.05 18.77 19.44
CA ARG A 8 -6.68 18.49 19.00
C ARG A 8 -6.67 17.13 18.28
N GLY A 9 -7.12 17.11 17.02
CA GLY A 9 -7.17 15.96 16.14
C GLY A 9 -6.03 16.03 15.13
N PHE A 10 -5.46 14.88 14.78
CA PHE A 10 -4.54 14.76 13.67
C PHE A 10 -5.30 14.79 12.33
N ASP A 11 -4.60 15.07 11.24
CA ASP A 11 -5.15 14.92 9.89
C ASP A 11 -5.24 13.42 9.54
N GLU A 12 -6.45 12.88 9.49
CA GLU A 12 -6.70 11.47 9.22
C GLU A 12 -6.19 11.02 7.86
N GLN A 13 -6.26 11.88 6.84
CA GLN A 13 -5.77 11.55 5.50
C GLN A 13 -4.24 11.51 5.49
N ALA A 14 -3.59 12.50 6.11
CA ALA A 14 -2.13 12.52 6.22
C ALA A 14 -1.60 11.31 6.99
N VAL A 15 -2.27 10.92 8.08
CA VAL A 15 -1.91 9.75 8.89
C VAL A 15 -2.12 8.46 8.12
N THR A 16 -3.20 8.34 7.35
CA THR A 16 -3.48 7.16 6.53
C THR A 16 -2.45 7.01 5.41
N ALA A 17 -2.08 8.11 4.75
CA ALA A 17 -1.05 8.13 3.71
C ALA A 17 0.33 7.73 4.27
N ALA A 18 0.72 8.27 5.42
CA ALA A 18 1.98 7.92 6.08
C ALA A 18 1.99 6.45 6.56
N ALA A 19 0.87 5.95 7.08
CA ALA A 19 0.72 4.53 7.44
C ALA A 19 0.86 3.62 6.21
N ALA A 20 0.30 4.01 5.06
CA ALA A 20 0.44 3.26 3.81
C ALA A 20 1.90 3.13 3.37
N GLN A 21 2.68 4.21 3.47
CA GLN A 21 4.12 4.17 3.18
C GLN A 21 4.87 3.23 4.14
N LEU A 22 4.57 3.30 5.44
CA LEU A 22 5.20 2.42 6.43
C LEU A 22 4.90 0.94 6.15
N PHE A 23 3.64 0.60 5.86
CA PHE A 23 3.22 -0.77 5.55
C PHE A 23 3.70 -1.26 4.17
N ALA A 24 4.01 -0.37 3.23
CA ALA A 24 4.64 -0.76 1.97
C ALA A 24 6.08 -1.27 2.17
N GLY A 25 6.78 -0.78 3.21
CA GLY A 25 8.16 -1.17 3.50
C GLY A 25 8.31 -2.34 4.48
N ARG A 26 7.26 -2.72 5.22
CA ARG A 26 7.36 -3.70 6.33
C ARG A 26 6.19 -4.66 6.35
N VAL A 27 6.49 -5.92 6.65
CA VAL A 27 5.51 -6.98 6.94
C VAL A 27 4.54 -6.53 8.04
N TYR A 28 3.28 -6.96 7.98
CA TYR A 28 2.25 -6.43 8.87
C TYR A 28 2.63 -6.63 10.33
N ASP A 29 3.06 -7.84 10.72
CA ASP A 29 3.42 -8.17 12.10
C ASP A 29 4.73 -7.51 12.57
N GLY A 30 5.57 -7.05 11.64
CA GLY A 30 6.80 -6.31 11.91
C GLY A 30 6.60 -4.83 12.24
N VAL A 31 5.35 -4.34 12.25
CA VAL A 31 5.00 -2.96 12.62
C VAL A 31 4.25 -2.98 13.94
N SER A 32 4.85 -2.52 15.04
CA SER A 32 4.15 -2.40 16.32
C SER A 32 3.25 -1.16 16.35
N VAL A 33 2.34 -1.08 17.32
CA VAL A 33 1.54 0.14 17.54
C VAL A 33 2.41 1.29 18.06
N ASP A 34 3.49 0.98 18.78
CA ASP A 34 4.47 1.99 19.20
C ASP A 34 5.20 2.57 17.99
N ASP A 35 5.60 1.73 17.02
CA ASP A 35 6.17 2.19 15.75
C ASP A 35 5.20 3.12 15.02
N LEU A 36 3.90 2.77 14.98
CA LEU A 36 2.88 3.60 14.34
C LEU A 36 2.72 4.94 15.06
N VAL A 37 2.60 4.94 16.38
CA VAL A 37 2.47 6.16 17.18
C VAL A 37 3.67 7.08 17.00
N GLN A 38 4.88 6.52 17.04
CA GLN A 38 6.12 7.26 16.87
C GLN A 38 6.28 7.79 15.43
N HIS A 39 6.03 6.96 14.42
CA HIS A 39 6.21 7.32 13.01
C HIS A 39 5.15 8.32 12.53
N LEU A 40 3.90 8.18 12.99
CA LEU A 40 2.78 9.00 12.55
C LEU A 40 2.62 10.28 13.40
N GLY A 41 3.35 10.40 14.51
CA GLY A 41 3.25 11.55 15.41
C GLY A 41 1.89 11.70 16.08
N VAL A 42 1.18 10.60 16.30
CA VAL A 42 -0.18 10.58 16.88
C VAL A 42 -0.22 9.88 18.23
N HIS A 43 -1.09 10.32 19.13
CA HIS A 43 -1.31 9.59 20.37
C HIS A 43 -2.06 8.26 20.11
N ARG A 44 -1.64 7.20 20.83
CA ARG A 44 -2.25 5.86 20.78
C ARG A 44 -3.77 5.88 20.92
N ASN A 45 -4.29 6.65 21.89
CA ASN A 45 -5.74 6.75 22.12
C ASN A 45 -6.47 7.38 20.93
N SER A 46 -5.87 8.39 20.29
CA SER A 46 -6.47 9.02 19.11
C SER A 46 -6.46 8.06 17.92
N LEU A 47 -5.37 7.31 17.72
CA LEU A 47 -5.26 6.30 16.68
C LEU A 47 -6.36 5.23 16.84
N TYR A 48 -6.52 4.66 18.04
CA TYR A 48 -7.58 3.67 18.27
C TYR A 48 -8.98 4.26 18.23
N LYS A 49 -9.18 5.52 18.62
CA LYS A 49 -10.48 6.18 18.51
C LYS A 49 -10.95 6.30 17.06
N VAL A 50 -10.04 6.57 16.13
CA VAL A 50 -10.36 6.75 14.70
C VAL A 50 -10.38 5.40 13.97
N PHE A 51 -9.33 4.60 14.13
CA PHE A 51 -9.12 3.39 13.33
C PHE A 51 -9.53 2.09 14.05
N GLY A 52 -9.88 2.15 15.33
CA GLY A 52 -10.28 1.01 16.16
C GLY A 52 -9.14 0.05 16.53
N SER A 53 -8.23 -0.23 15.60
CA SER A 53 -7.14 -1.17 15.77
C SER A 53 -6.01 -0.93 14.75
N LYS A 54 -4.87 -1.59 14.94
CA LYS A 54 -3.81 -1.67 13.91
C LYS A 54 -4.35 -2.24 12.60
N ARG A 55 -5.22 -3.26 12.67
CA ARG A 55 -5.90 -3.83 11.50
C ARG A 55 -6.74 -2.78 10.78
N GLY A 56 -7.52 -2.00 11.52
CA GLY A 56 -8.36 -0.95 10.93
C GLY A 56 -7.52 0.13 10.23
N LEU A 57 -6.40 0.54 10.85
CA LEU A 57 -5.46 1.47 10.20
C LEU A 57 -4.82 0.86 8.96
N TYR A 58 -4.45 -0.43 9.01
CA TYR A 58 -3.89 -1.14 7.85
C TYR A 58 -4.87 -1.20 6.66
N ILE A 59 -6.15 -1.50 6.92
CA ILE A 59 -7.18 -1.50 5.88
C ILE A 59 -7.40 -0.09 5.32
N ALA A 60 -7.42 0.94 6.18
CA ALA A 60 -7.53 2.32 5.74
C ALA A 60 -6.34 2.73 4.85
N ALA A 61 -5.12 2.37 5.26
CA ALA A 61 -3.89 2.60 4.52
C ALA A 61 -3.89 1.89 3.16
N LEU A 62 -4.30 0.62 3.13
CA LEU A 62 -4.42 -0.15 1.89
C LEU A 62 -5.44 0.50 0.95
N ARG A 63 -6.63 0.85 1.44
CA ARG A 63 -7.68 1.53 0.64
C ARG A 63 -7.18 2.86 0.07
N TRP A 64 -6.52 3.67 0.90
CA TRP A 64 -5.96 4.94 0.45
C TRP A 64 -4.96 4.74 -0.70
N HIS A 65 -4.09 3.73 -0.59
CA HIS A 65 -3.11 3.41 -1.63
C HIS A 65 -3.77 2.95 -2.94
N LEU A 66 -4.83 2.13 -2.84
CA LEU A 66 -5.60 1.70 -4.00
C LEU A 66 -6.36 2.87 -4.66
N GLU A 67 -6.84 3.82 -3.89
CA GLU A 67 -7.58 4.98 -4.43
C GLU A 67 -6.64 6.00 -5.09
N HIS A 68 -5.47 6.24 -4.50
CA HIS A 68 -4.61 7.37 -4.89
C HIS A 68 -3.40 6.98 -5.76
N ARG A 69 -2.96 5.71 -5.72
CA ARG A 69 -1.74 5.26 -6.43
C ARG A 69 -2.02 4.23 -7.52
N LEU A 70 -2.95 3.30 -7.28
CA LEU A 70 -3.28 2.25 -8.25
C LEU A 70 -3.73 2.77 -9.62
N PRO A 71 -4.60 3.79 -9.74
CA PRO A 71 -5.07 4.26 -11.05
C PRO A 71 -3.92 4.72 -11.94
N ARG A 72 -2.99 5.50 -11.36
CA ARG A 72 -1.79 5.99 -12.06
C ARG A 72 -0.89 4.85 -12.50
N LEU A 73 -0.67 3.84 -11.63
CA LEU A 73 0.11 2.67 -12.03
C LEU A 73 -0.58 1.91 -13.18
N ALA A 74 -1.89 1.71 -13.09
CA ALA A 74 -2.66 1.03 -14.14
C ALA A 74 -2.58 1.79 -15.48
N GLU A 75 -2.59 3.12 -15.47
CA GLU A 75 -2.38 3.94 -16.66
C GLU A 75 -0.97 3.78 -17.24
N GLN A 76 0.06 3.80 -16.39
CA GLN A 76 1.46 3.60 -16.81
C GLN A 76 1.65 2.24 -17.46
N LEU A 77 1.13 1.17 -16.82
CA LEU A 77 1.19 -0.18 -17.36
C LEU A 77 0.42 -0.29 -18.68
N ALA A 78 -0.77 0.31 -18.77
CA ALA A 78 -1.57 0.33 -20.00
C ALA A 78 -0.85 1.04 -21.16
N ALA A 79 -0.05 2.07 -20.84
CA ALA A 79 0.78 2.80 -21.81
C ALA A 79 2.11 2.08 -22.12
N GLY A 80 2.44 0.98 -21.44
CA GLY A 80 3.73 0.29 -21.58
C GLY A 80 4.91 1.08 -20.98
N VAL A 81 4.63 2.01 -20.07
CA VAL A 81 5.63 2.79 -19.36
C VAL A 81 5.99 2.10 -18.04
N ALA A 82 7.27 2.14 -17.66
CA ALA A 82 7.71 1.62 -16.37
C ALA A 82 7.00 2.31 -15.20
N ALA A 83 6.71 1.55 -14.14
CA ALA A 83 6.16 2.08 -12.91
C ALA A 83 7.14 3.11 -12.31
N THR A 84 6.63 4.28 -11.93
CA THR A 84 7.47 5.32 -11.28
C THR A 84 7.37 5.28 -9.76
N ASP A 85 6.42 4.51 -9.21
CA ASP A 85 6.27 4.28 -7.78
C ASP A 85 5.91 2.81 -7.52
N ASP A 86 6.88 2.08 -6.97
CA ASP A 86 6.76 0.66 -6.67
C ASP A 86 6.09 0.37 -5.33
N SER A 87 5.86 1.39 -4.49
CA SER A 87 5.30 1.20 -3.14
C SER A 87 3.92 0.54 -3.18
N VAL A 88 3.15 0.74 -4.25
CA VAL A 88 1.84 0.09 -4.44
C VAL A 88 1.97 -1.39 -4.73
N LEU A 89 2.97 -1.78 -5.52
CA LEU A 89 3.24 -3.19 -5.78
C LEU A 89 3.79 -3.87 -4.53
N ASP A 90 4.67 -3.20 -3.78
CA ASP A 90 5.23 -3.73 -2.54
C ASP A 90 4.16 -3.96 -1.47
N LEU A 91 3.27 -2.98 -1.26
CA LEU A 91 2.16 -3.12 -0.33
C LEU A 91 1.19 -4.23 -0.77
N LEU A 92 0.87 -4.31 -2.06
CA LEU A 92 0.00 -5.35 -2.61
C LEU A 92 0.60 -6.75 -2.49
N LEU A 93 1.91 -6.87 -2.73
CA LEU A 93 2.65 -8.12 -2.57
C LEU A 93 2.60 -8.58 -1.10
N LEU A 94 2.95 -7.70 -0.16
CA LEU A 94 2.86 -8.02 1.27
C LEU A 94 1.45 -8.36 1.71
N ALA A 95 0.48 -7.53 1.34
CA ALA A 95 -0.91 -7.73 1.69
C ALA A 95 -1.43 -9.07 1.15
N GLY A 96 -1.09 -9.41 -0.08
CA GLY A 96 -1.50 -10.66 -0.72
C GLY A 96 -0.86 -11.90 -0.11
N VAL A 97 0.41 -11.83 0.29
CA VAL A 97 1.13 -12.97 0.86
C VAL A 97 0.77 -13.17 2.34
N GLU A 98 0.75 -12.10 3.14
CA GLU A 98 0.67 -12.24 4.60
C GLU A 98 -0.73 -12.09 5.15
N ARG A 99 -1.53 -11.18 4.59
CA ARG A 99 -2.80 -10.77 5.20
C ARG A 99 -4.01 -11.35 4.50
N ALA A 100 -4.03 -11.39 3.17
CA ALA A 100 -5.16 -11.92 2.40
C ALA A 100 -5.56 -13.36 2.79
N PRO A 101 -4.64 -14.30 3.12
CA PRO A 101 -5.04 -15.67 3.50
C PRO A 101 -5.86 -15.75 4.80
N VAL A 102 -5.74 -14.74 5.67
CA VAL A 102 -6.29 -14.74 7.02
C VAL A 102 -7.19 -13.53 7.30
N ASP A 103 -7.48 -12.73 6.28
CA ASP A 103 -8.27 -11.50 6.38
C ASP A 103 -9.07 -11.25 5.11
N THR A 104 -10.38 -11.49 5.17
CA THR A 104 -11.27 -11.42 4.00
C THR A 104 -11.38 -10.02 3.41
N ASP A 105 -11.29 -8.98 4.25
CA ASP A 105 -11.36 -7.59 3.76
C ASP A 105 -10.10 -7.23 2.98
N VAL A 106 -8.94 -7.67 3.47
CA VAL A 106 -7.67 -7.49 2.76
C VAL A 106 -7.65 -8.32 1.48
N ALA A 107 -8.11 -9.56 1.53
CA ALA A 107 -8.21 -10.41 0.35
C ALA A 107 -9.04 -9.76 -0.76
N ALA A 108 -10.21 -9.22 -0.42
CA ALA A 108 -11.07 -8.53 -1.38
C ALA A 108 -10.35 -7.32 -2.02
N LEU A 109 -9.70 -6.48 -1.21
CA LEU A 109 -8.95 -5.32 -1.70
C LEU A 109 -7.79 -5.72 -2.63
N VAL A 110 -7.03 -6.73 -2.24
CA VAL A 110 -5.91 -7.28 -3.02
C VAL A 110 -6.41 -7.86 -4.34
N THR A 111 -7.50 -8.64 -4.33
CA THR A 111 -8.10 -9.20 -5.55
C THR A 111 -8.55 -8.09 -6.50
N THR A 112 -9.25 -7.07 -6.02
CA THR A 112 -9.67 -5.93 -6.86
C THR A 112 -8.47 -5.22 -7.48
N ALA A 113 -7.39 -5.02 -6.72
CA ALA A 113 -6.19 -4.40 -7.23
C ALA A 113 -5.52 -5.23 -8.33
N TRP A 114 -5.34 -6.54 -8.11
CA TRP A 114 -4.76 -7.44 -9.11
C TRP A 114 -5.60 -7.53 -10.39
N GLN A 115 -6.93 -7.56 -10.26
CA GLN A 115 -7.83 -7.52 -11.42
C GLN A 115 -7.64 -6.24 -12.23
N THR A 116 -7.50 -5.10 -11.55
CA THR A 116 -7.28 -3.79 -12.19
C THR A 116 -5.95 -3.76 -12.96
N LEU A 117 -4.85 -4.21 -12.33
CA LEU A 117 -3.54 -4.28 -12.97
C LEU A 117 -3.51 -5.28 -14.12
N GLY A 118 -4.13 -6.44 -13.95
CA GLY A 118 -4.30 -7.44 -15.01
C GLY A 118 -5.00 -6.84 -16.22
N GLN A 119 -6.12 -6.15 -16.03
CA GLN A 119 -6.84 -5.49 -17.14
C GLN A 119 -6.01 -4.41 -17.84
N ALA A 120 -5.21 -3.63 -17.09
CA ALA A 120 -4.30 -2.65 -17.68
C ALA A 120 -3.25 -3.29 -18.58
N LEU A 121 -2.63 -4.38 -18.12
CA LEU A 121 -1.64 -5.11 -18.91
C LEU A 121 -2.24 -5.79 -20.14
N HIS A 122 -3.44 -6.37 -20.03
CA HIS A 122 -4.14 -6.93 -21.19
C HIS A 122 -4.47 -5.85 -22.23
N ARG A 123 -4.78 -4.62 -21.79
CA ARG A 123 -4.95 -3.47 -22.70
C ARG A 123 -3.63 -3.11 -23.39
N ALA A 124 -2.53 -3.01 -22.64
CA ALA A 124 -1.20 -2.75 -23.19
C ALA A 124 -0.80 -3.80 -24.24
N ALA A 125 -1.03 -5.08 -23.95
CA ALA A 125 -0.73 -6.19 -24.84
C ALA A 125 -1.42 -6.07 -26.20
N ARG A 126 -2.68 -5.60 -26.22
CA ARG A 126 -3.44 -5.41 -27.47
C ARG A 126 -2.97 -4.20 -28.28
N VAL A 127 -2.51 -3.14 -27.62
CA VAL A 127 -2.11 -1.89 -28.28
C VAL A 127 -0.66 -1.95 -28.76
N ASN A 128 0.22 -2.53 -27.93
CA ASN A 128 1.68 -2.47 -28.12
C ASN A 128 2.31 -3.85 -28.42
N GLY A 129 1.52 -4.92 -28.52
CA GLY A 129 2.04 -6.29 -28.72
C GLY A 129 2.77 -6.86 -27.50
N THR A 130 2.61 -6.24 -26.33
CA THR A 130 3.30 -6.63 -25.08
C THR A 130 2.84 -8.02 -24.60
N SER A 131 3.78 -8.87 -24.18
CA SER A 131 3.46 -10.21 -23.68
C SER A 131 2.73 -10.17 -22.32
N PRO A 132 1.73 -11.06 -22.07
CA PRO A 132 1.08 -11.23 -20.77
C PRO A 132 2.03 -11.54 -19.60
N THR A 133 3.27 -11.99 -19.87
CA THR A 133 4.30 -12.29 -18.87
C THR A 133 4.83 -11.05 -18.12
N ALA A 134 4.47 -9.83 -18.55
CA ALA A 134 4.95 -8.60 -17.94
C ALA A 134 4.61 -8.47 -16.44
N LEU A 135 3.42 -8.92 -16.00
CA LEU A 135 3.06 -8.87 -14.57
C LEU A 135 3.95 -9.79 -13.74
N SER A 136 4.12 -11.04 -14.18
CA SER A 136 4.95 -12.02 -13.46
C SER A 136 6.41 -11.59 -13.38
N THR A 137 6.93 -10.98 -14.44
CA THR A 137 8.29 -10.42 -14.45
C THR A 137 8.41 -9.28 -13.46
N LEU A 138 7.50 -8.30 -13.52
CA LEU A 138 7.49 -7.15 -12.60
C LEU A 138 7.37 -7.60 -11.14
N LEU A 139 6.47 -8.52 -10.82
CA LEU A 139 6.33 -9.06 -9.47
C LEU A 139 7.57 -9.85 -9.03
N GLY A 140 8.19 -10.61 -9.95
CA GLY A 140 9.45 -11.30 -9.69
C GLY A 140 10.58 -10.32 -9.35
N GLU A 141 10.74 -9.24 -10.13
CA GLU A 141 11.71 -8.19 -9.88
C GLU A 141 11.48 -7.51 -8.53
N ARG A 142 10.22 -7.18 -8.19
CA ARG A 142 9.87 -6.61 -6.88
C ARG A 142 10.19 -7.57 -5.74
N LEU A 143 9.88 -8.86 -5.89
CA LEU A 143 10.18 -9.87 -4.88
C LEU A 143 11.69 -10.01 -4.67
N LEU A 144 12.48 -10.02 -5.75
CA LEU A 144 13.95 -10.07 -5.69
C LEU A 144 14.54 -8.83 -5.03
N ALA A 145 14.05 -7.63 -5.38
CA ALA A 145 14.48 -6.38 -4.77
C ALA A 145 14.26 -6.37 -3.25
N ARG A 146 13.16 -6.99 -2.79
CA ARG A 146 12.87 -7.11 -1.34
C ARG A 146 13.71 -8.17 -0.65
N ALA A 147 14.00 -9.29 -1.32
CA ALA A 147 14.87 -10.33 -0.80
C ALA A 147 16.33 -9.86 -0.63
N ALA A 148 16.78 -8.91 -1.45
CA ALA A 148 18.12 -8.33 -1.35
C ALA A 148 18.34 -7.46 -0.09
N GLY A 149 17.28 -7.11 0.64
CA GLY A 149 17.34 -6.19 1.78
C GLY A 149 17.68 -4.75 1.36
N PRO A 150 17.72 -3.78 2.29
CA PRO A 150 18.31 -2.48 1.99
C PRO A 150 19.77 -2.72 1.62
N THR A 151 20.17 -2.36 0.39
CA THR A 151 21.57 -2.33 -0.01
C THR A 151 22.34 -1.53 1.02
N GLY A 152 23.13 -2.21 1.84
CA GLY A 152 23.91 -1.59 2.89
C GLY A 152 24.79 -0.50 2.27
N ASP A 153 24.66 0.71 2.79
CA ASP A 153 25.63 1.77 2.57
C ASP A 153 26.95 1.28 3.19
N PRO A 154 28.04 1.12 2.42
CA PRO A 154 29.34 0.85 3.03
C PRO A 154 29.72 2.07 3.87
N SER A 155 29.93 1.83 5.16
CA SER A 155 30.38 2.80 6.16
C SER A 155 31.63 3.56 5.74
#